data_AF-A0A0R2H5M0-F1
#
_entry.id   AF-A0A0R2H5M0-F1
#
_cell.length_a   1.000
_cell.length_b   1.000
_cell.length_c   1.000
_cell.angle_alpha   90.00
_cell.angle_beta   90.00
_cell.angle_gamma   90.00
#
_symmetry.space_group_name_H-M   'P 1'
#
loop_
_entity.id
_entity.type
_entity.pdbx_description
1 polymer ?
#
loop_
_entity_poly.entity_id
_entity_poly.type
_entity_poly.pdbx_seq_one_letter_code
_entity_poly.pdbx_strand_id
1 'polypeptide(L)'
;MHQNINVLYIGFRPISLKDCPEEIHVTQTSHIDQLGNYQVVIIDMILSPYEIEEITDAIPVYGCYITKEVYDYYQMGSFIYKKQAKMLVKYEMSFIKLLASRYFVEQKAKKISIRQIGVNRSFRGTISYEGRQYMTLQGDYDTEWTQTCYWKKGVKINRKYPVSLWLEYQKDENVHLQIFVEEIKQNTMDHICFEKQYNESMLDKPLLIDEVPYDGTLHISLYVKGTGKLKIGPLHVRQSRYEEGELLPGGERYNDDLRQECLFYYEPGNMKPPLQIHFSDYHQDESFEDIEMMRNMKTPFIIISDPRLDGGSFYIGSSQYEKRIKMYIQEKMEELHFTNKDLLFSGISMGSYGALYYGCDFSPNAIVVGQPLINLGTLASNETIFRPEVFPTSLDVLKQNGDGQLDKTSVKLLDDRFWNKFDKATFSNMKIAVAYMKDDDYDKDAFSSLTTHAIGKDIMIYGKGVEGRHNDDRKTIFNWFLMQYKRIMEEDFKNGK
;
A
#
# COMPACT_ATOMS: atom_id res chain seq x y z
N MET A 1 -7.76 -15.64 -15.17
CA MET A 1 -9.09 -15.31 -15.68
C MET A 1 -8.97 -13.96 -16.37
N HIS A 2 -9.50 -13.83 -17.58
CA HIS A 2 -9.63 -12.53 -18.23
C HIS A 2 -10.72 -11.75 -17.49
N GLN A 3 -10.38 -10.56 -17.02
CA GLN A 3 -11.36 -9.70 -16.37
C GLN A 3 -11.97 -8.76 -17.42
N ASN A 4 -13.29 -8.78 -17.55
CA ASN A 4 -14.00 -7.85 -18.42
C ASN A 4 -14.01 -6.46 -17.76
N ILE A 5 -13.73 -5.42 -18.56
CA ILE A 5 -13.82 -4.03 -18.15
C ILE A 5 -15.10 -3.43 -18.72
N ASN A 6 -15.98 -2.97 -17.83
CA ASN A 6 -17.18 -2.26 -18.21
C ASN A 6 -16.88 -0.76 -18.27
N VAL A 7 -17.18 -0.17 -19.42
CA VAL A 7 -16.99 1.26 -19.70
C VAL A 7 -18.35 1.88 -19.96
N LEU A 8 -18.70 2.93 -19.22
CA LEU A 8 -19.86 3.77 -19.53
C LEU A 8 -19.40 4.99 -20.31
N TYR A 9 -19.99 5.23 -21.48
CA TYR A 9 -19.81 6.47 -22.22
C TYR A 9 -21.12 7.26 -22.20
N ILE A 10 -21.07 8.46 -21.61
CA ILE A 10 -22.19 9.38 -21.49
C ILE A 10 -21.99 10.48 -22.53
N GLY A 11 -22.74 10.42 -23.63
CA GLY A 11 -22.61 11.40 -24.72
C GLY A 11 -23.38 11.04 -25.98
N PHE A 12 -23.58 12.06 -26.83
CA PHE A 12 -24.34 11.95 -28.08
C PHE A 12 -23.52 11.50 -29.29
N ARG A 13 -22.18 11.58 -29.23
CA ARG A 13 -21.33 11.24 -30.37
C ARG A 13 -21.29 9.72 -30.53
N PRO A 14 -21.58 9.18 -31.73
CA PRO A 14 -21.50 7.74 -31.95
C PRO A 14 -20.05 7.28 -31.83
N ILE A 15 -19.82 6.22 -31.05
CA ILE A 15 -18.52 5.58 -30.95
C ILE A 15 -18.45 4.39 -31.90
N SER A 16 -17.37 4.30 -32.69
CA SER A 16 -17.07 3.07 -33.42
C SER A 16 -16.53 2.02 -32.45
N LEU A 17 -17.24 0.90 -32.31
CA LEU A 17 -16.81 -0.25 -31.48
C LEU A 17 -16.18 -1.37 -32.30
N LYS A 18 -15.97 -1.16 -33.61
CA LYS A 18 -15.53 -2.19 -34.56
C LYS A 18 -14.18 -2.83 -34.22
N ASP A 19 -13.33 -2.14 -33.45
CA ASP A 19 -12.00 -2.57 -33.04
C ASP A 19 -11.84 -2.64 -31.50
N CYS A 20 -12.96 -2.68 -30.77
CA CYS A 20 -12.96 -2.81 -29.31
C CYS A 20 -12.51 -4.22 -28.92
N PRO A 21 -11.53 -4.37 -28.01
CA PRO A 21 -11.16 -5.68 -27.47
C PRO A 21 -12.35 -6.43 -26.85
N GLU A 22 -12.38 -7.76 -26.98
CA GLU A 22 -13.47 -8.61 -26.47
C GLU A 22 -13.65 -8.47 -24.94
N GLU A 23 -12.56 -8.23 -24.23
CA GLU A 23 -12.55 -7.99 -22.78
C GLU A 23 -13.08 -6.61 -22.36
N ILE A 24 -13.46 -5.73 -23.30
CA ILE A 24 -14.00 -4.40 -22.99
C ILE A 24 -15.43 -4.30 -23.48
N HIS A 25 -16.34 -3.98 -22.56
CA HIS A 25 -17.74 -3.77 -22.85
C HIS A 25 -18.07 -2.28 -22.68
N VAL A 26 -18.36 -1.62 -23.80
CA VAL A 26 -18.75 -0.21 -23.81
C VAL A 26 -20.27 -0.09 -23.88
N THR A 27 -20.86 0.50 -22.85
CA THR A 27 -22.25 0.94 -22.85
C THR A 27 -22.29 2.42 -23.17
N GLN A 28 -22.95 2.80 -24.27
CA GLN A 28 -23.20 4.21 -24.62
C GLN A 28 -24.61 4.59 -24.18
N THR A 29 -24.74 5.72 -23.49
CA THR A 29 -26.03 6.30 -23.12
C THR A 29 -26.01 7.82 -23.28
N SER A 30 -27.19 8.39 -23.50
CA SER A 30 -27.47 9.83 -23.37
C SER A 30 -28.39 10.14 -22.17
N HIS A 31 -28.69 9.12 -21.36
CA HIS A 31 -29.56 9.19 -20.19
C HIS A 31 -28.87 8.55 -18.98
N ILE A 32 -29.12 9.10 -17.78
CA ILE A 32 -28.47 8.70 -16.52
C ILE A 32 -29.16 7.50 -15.83
N ASP A 33 -30.15 6.90 -16.47
CA ASP A 33 -30.94 5.77 -15.93
C ASP A 33 -30.19 4.42 -15.93
N GLN A 34 -29.02 4.31 -16.57
CA GLN A 34 -28.22 3.08 -16.68
C GLN A 34 -26.99 3.09 -15.79
N LEU A 35 -27.18 3.28 -14.48
CA LEU A 35 -26.11 3.16 -13.50
C LEU A 35 -25.84 1.69 -13.15
N GLY A 36 -24.57 1.29 -13.22
CA GLY A 36 -24.11 -0.08 -13.04
C GLY A 36 -22.67 -0.15 -12.54
N ASN A 37 -22.10 -1.35 -12.44
CA ASN A 37 -20.72 -1.52 -11.99
C ASN A 37 -19.73 -1.28 -13.13
N TYR A 38 -19.36 -0.02 -13.32
CA TYR A 38 -18.40 0.45 -14.32
C TYR A 38 -17.04 0.72 -13.70
N GLN A 39 -15.97 0.23 -14.34
CA GLN A 39 -14.59 0.53 -13.92
C GLN A 39 -14.10 1.85 -14.51
N VAL A 40 -14.65 2.24 -15.67
CA VAL A 40 -14.32 3.48 -16.35
C VAL A 40 -15.60 4.17 -16.81
N VAL A 41 -15.69 5.48 -16.61
CA VAL A 41 -16.80 6.32 -17.06
C VAL A 41 -16.23 7.49 -17.85
N ILE A 42 -16.76 7.73 -19.03
CA ILE A 42 -16.32 8.78 -19.95
C ILE A 42 -17.48 9.73 -20.17
N ILE A 43 -17.30 10.99 -19.82
CA ILE A 43 -18.31 12.06 -19.94
C ILE A 43 -17.94 12.95 -21.12
N ASP A 44 -18.75 12.90 -22.18
CA ASP A 44 -18.61 13.69 -23.42
C ASP A 44 -19.88 14.51 -23.73
N MET A 45 -20.64 14.85 -22.69
CA MET A 45 -21.71 15.83 -22.76
C MET A 45 -21.79 16.66 -21.49
N ILE A 46 -22.36 17.85 -21.62
CA ILE A 46 -22.68 18.71 -20.49
C ILE A 46 -23.90 18.12 -19.77
N LEU A 47 -23.75 17.90 -18.48
CA LEU A 47 -24.74 17.43 -17.54
C LEU A 47 -25.17 18.60 -16.67
N SER A 48 -26.46 18.66 -16.34
CA SER A 48 -26.99 19.59 -15.36
C SER A 48 -26.43 19.27 -13.95
N PRO A 49 -26.47 20.24 -13.01
CA PRO A 49 -26.02 19.98 -11.63
C PRO A 49 -26.75 18.80 -10.96
N TYR A 50 -28.04 18.62 -11.26
CA TYR A 50 -28.84 17.50 -10.76
C TYR A 50 -28.33 16.15 -11.28
N GLU A 51 -28.06 16.08 -12.58
CA GLU A 51 -27.50 14.90 -13.23
C GLU A 51 -26.10 14.54 -12.70
N ILE A 52 -25.24 15.54 -12.44
CA ILE A 52 -23.94 15.33 -11.78
C ILE A 52 -24.12 14.73 -10.40
N GLU A 53 -25.06 15.26 -9.60
CA GLU A 53 -25.35 14.75 -8.26
C GLU A 53 -25.82 13.30 -8.29
N GLU A 54 -26.74 12.95 -9.22
CA GLU A 54 -27.24 11.58 -9.39
C GLU A 54 -26.13 10.57 -9.73
N ILE A 55 -25.21 10.92 -10.63
CA ILE A 55 -24.15 9.99 -11.03
C ILE A 55 -22.97 9.96 -10.06
N THR A 56 -22.78 10.99 -9.24
CA THR A 56 -21.58 11.12 -8.41
C THR A 56 -21.39 9.88 -7.56
N ASP A 57 -22.39 9.37 -6.86
CA ASP A 57 -22.17 8.18 -6.00
C ASP A 57 -22.00 6.87 -6.79
N ALA A 58 -22.36 6.84 -8.07
CA ALA A 58 -22.39 5.63 -8.89
C ALA A 58 -21.17 5.42 -9.80
N ILE A 59 -20.33 6.44 -9.99
CA ILE A 59 -19.15 6.38 -10.87
C ILE A 59 -17.85 6.21 -10.08
N PRO A 60 -16.81 5.55 -10.65
CA PRO A 60 -15.54 5.30 -9.98
C PRO A 60 -14.73 6.58 -9.75
N VAL A 61 -14.00 6.65 -8.62
CA VAL A 61 -13.20 7.82 -8.19
C VAL A 61 -11.93 8.03 -9.01
N TYR A 62 -11.32 7.01 -9.59
CA TYR A 62 -10.10 7.17 -10.42
C TYR A 62 -10.28 6.68 -11.86
N GLY A 63 -11.50 6.27 -12.21
CA GLY A 63 -11.90 5.81 -13.53
C GLY A 63 -12.79 6.81 -14.27
N CYS A 64 -12.91 8.05 -13.80
CA CYS A 64 -13.70 9.07 -14.47
C CYS A 64 -12.83 9.88 -15.44
N TYR A 65 -13.24 9.92 -16.71
CA TYR A 65 -12.63 10.74 -17.74
C TYR A 65 -13.66 11.73 -18.29
N ILE A 66 -13.24 12.97 -18.50
CA ILE A 66 -14.10 14.04 -19.03
C ILE A 66 -13.43 14.59 -20.28
N THR A 67 -14.14 14.65 -21.40
CA THR A 67 -13.54 15.18 -22.64
C THR A 67 -13.20 16.67 -22.47
N LYS A 68 -12.13 17.12 -23.15
CA LYS A 68 -11.61 18.48 -22.99
C LYS A 68 -12.68 19.58 -23.06
N GLU A 69 -13.55 19.53 -24.06
CA GLU A 69 -14.62 20.52 -24.26
C GLU A 69 -15.57 20.59 -23.06
N VAL A 70 -15.87 19.45 -22.46
CA VAL A 70 -16.74 19.31 -21.30
C VAL A 70 -16.01 19.68 -20.01
N TYR A 71 -14.73 19.32 -19.90
CA TYR A 71 -13.87 19.66 -18.77
C TYR A 71 -13.72 21.19 -18.63
N ASP A 72 -13.47 21.87 -19.76
CA ASP A 72 -13.37 23.34 -19.83
C ASP A 72 -14.71 24.03 -19.50
N TYR A 73 -15.84 23.38 -19.82
CA TYR A 73 -17.18 23.88 -19.49
C TYR A 73 -17.48 23.78 -17.99
N TYR A 74 -17.20 22.63 -17.36
CA TYR A 74 -17.74 22.39 -16.03
C TYR A 74 -17.28 23.41 -15.01
N GLN A 75 -16.06 23.96 -15.08
CA GLN A 75 -15.48 24.91 -14.10
C GLN A 75 -15.65 24.51 -12.61
N MET A 76 -16.22 23.34 -12.33
CA MET A 76 -16.64 22.85 -11.02
C MET A 76 -15.52 21.96 -10.51
N GLY A 77 -14.59 22.59 -9.80
CA GLY A 77 -13.47 21.90 -9.17
C GLY A 77 -13.92 20.78 -8.23
N SER A 78 -15.12 20.85 -7.63
CA SER A 78 -15.57 19.86 -6.65
C SER A 78 -15.90 18.48 -7.25
N PHE A 79 -16.60 18.40 -8.38
CA PHE A 79 -16.88 17.10 -9.02
C PHE A 79 -15.59 16.45 -9.55
N ILE A 80 -14.78 17.25 -10.26
CA ILE A 80 -13.48 16.82 -10.78
C ILE A 80 -12.59 16.31 -9.63
N TYR A 81 -12.55 17.04 -8.52
CA TYR A 81 -11.78 16.62 -7.35
C TYR A 81 -12.36 15.37 -6.70
N LYS A 82 -13.67 15.30 -6.41
CA LYS A 82 -14.32 14.12 -5.80
C LYS A 82 -14.09 12.84 -6.58
N LYS A 83 -14.02 12.95 -7.91
CA LYS A 83 -13.85 11.83 -8.84
C LYS A 83 -12.49 11.77 -9.48
N GLN A 84 -11.51 12.48 -8.90
CA GLN A 84 -10.12 12.58 -9.36
C GLN A 84 -10.04 12.51 -10.90
N ALA A 85 -10.95 13.26 -11.53
CA ALA A 85 -11.38 13.00 -12.88
C ALA A 85 -10.32 13.50 -13.84
N LYS A 86 -10.00 12.69 -14.84
CA LYS A 86 -8.92 12.98 -15.78
C LYS A 86 -9.48 13.61 -17.04
N MET A 87 -8.84 14.68 -17.50
CA MET A 87 -9.17 15.27 -18.78
C MET A 87 -8.75 14.31 -19.90
N LEU A 88 -9.70 13.97 -20.78
CA LEU A 88 -9.46 13.22 -22.00
C LEU A 88 -9.35 14.19 -23.17
N VAL A 89 -8.13 14.48 -23.60
CA VAL A 89 -7.86 15.42 -24.70
C VAL A 89 -8.50 14.94 -26.01
N LYS A 90 -8.44 13.63 -26.26
CA LYS A 90 -9.05 13.02 -27.46
C LYS A 90 -9.52 11.60 -27.13
N TYR A 91 -10.75 11.30 -27.50
CA TYR A 91 -11.29 9.95 -27.42
C TYR A 91 -10.86 9.16 -28.67
N GLU A 92 -9.99 8.17 -28.48
CA GLU A 92 -9.49 7.30 -29.55
C GLU A 92 -9.52 5.83 -29.12
N MET A 93 -9.61 4.93 -30.10
CA MET A 93 -9.62 3.48 -29.85
C MET A 93 -8.31 2.98 -29.19
N SER A 94 -7.19 3.69 -29.40
CA SER A 94 -5.92 3.44 -28.72
C SER A 94 -6.05 3.55 -27.19
N PHE A 95 -6.77 4.55 -26.70
CA PHE A 95 -7.07 4.72 -25.28
C PHE A 95 -7.94 3.57 -24.75
N ILE A 96 -9.01 3.21 -25.48
CA ILE A 96 -9.89 2.09 -25.09
C ILE A 96 -9.09 0.79 -24.96
N LYS A 97 -8.19 0.49 -25.90
CA LYS A 97 -7.36 -0.72 -25.86
C LYS A 97 -6.46 -0.83 -24.62
N LEU A 98 -6.15 0.29 -23.96
CA LEU A 98 -5.34 0.31 -22.73
C LEU A 98 -6.17 0.11 -21.45
N LEU A 99 -7.50 0.27 -21.49
CA LEU A 99 -8.33 0.21 -20.28
C LEU A 99 -8.26 -1.16 -19.59
N ALA A 100 -8.20 -2.24 -20.38
CA ALA A 100 -8.06 -3.60 -19.86
C ALA A 100 -6.84 -3.79 -18.96
N SER A 101 -5.69 -3.22 -19.36
CA SER A 101 -4.44 -3.32 -18.61
C SER A 101 -4.30 -2.29 -17.49
N ARG A 102 -5.18 -1.30 -17.44
CA ARG A 102 -5.13 -0.18 -16.47
C ARG A 102 -6.16 -0.26 -15.36
N TYR A 103 -7.36 -0.77 -15.66
CA TYR A 103 -8.55 -0.68 -14.81
C TYR A 103 -9.12 -2.03 -14.34
N PHE A 104 -8.33 -3.10 -14.40
CA PHE A 104 -8.67 -4.38 -13.76
C PHE A 104 -8.91 -4.20 -12.25
N VAL A 105 -9.78 -4.97 -11.62
CA VAL A 105 -10.18 -4.73 -10.21
C VAL A 105 -9.20 -5.34 -9.21
N GLU A 106 -8.59 -6.47 -9.56
CA GLU A 106 -7.72 -7.21 -8.63
C GLU A 106 -6.43 -6.44 -8.29
N GLN A 107 -5.93 -6.60 -7.07
CA GLN A 107 -4.60 -6.12 -6.65
C GLN A 107 -3.62 -7.29 -6.77
N LYS A 108 -2.95 -7.43 -7.92
CA LYS A 108 -1.99 -8.51 -8.13
C LYS A 108 -0.57 -8.03 -7.85
N ALA A 109 -0.10 -8.28 -6.65
CA ALA A 109 1.29 -8.03 -6.29
C ALA A 109 1.82 -9.16 -5.41
N LYS A 110 3.13 -9.37 -5.51
CA LYS A 110 3.84 -10.33 -4.67
C LYS A 110 5.25 -9.84 -4.41
N LYS A 111 5.81 -10.34 -3.33
CA LYS A 111 7.19 -10.08 -2.92
C LYS A 111 8.00 -11.36 -3.02
N ILE A 112 9.12 -11.32 -3.74
CA ILE A 112 10.04 -12.45 -3.79
C ILE A 112 11.08 -12.26 -2.68
N SER A 113 10.92 -13.03 -1.60
CA SER A 113 11.82 -13.04 -0.45
C SER A 113 13.26 -13.36 -0.83
N ILE A 114 14.22 -12.80 -0.08
CA ILE A 114 15.66 -13.05 -0.23
C ILE A 114 16.03 -14.54 -0.16
N ARG A 115 15.20 -15.38 0.48
CA ARG A 115 15.38 -16.83 0.54
C ARG A 115 15.30 -17.51 -0.82
N GLN A 116 14.58 -16.89 -1.75
CA GLN A 116 14.45 -17.34 -3.13
C GLN A 116 15.58 -16.83 -4.02
N ILE A 117 16.53 -16.05 -3.49
CA ILE A 117 17.73 -15.64 -4.23
C ILE A 117 18.76 -16.78 -4.18
N GLY A 118 19.30 -17.13 -5.34
CA GLY A 118 20.50 -17.94 -5.48
C GLY A 118 21.70 -17.04 -5.75
N VAL A 119 22.84 -17.34 -5.13
CA VAL A 119 24.12 -16.71 -5.42
C VAL A 119 24.88 -17.61 -6.39
N ASN A 120 25.48 -17.03 -7.43
CA ASN A 120 26.25 -17.79 -8.40
C ASN A 120 27.43 -18.49 -7.72
N ARG A 121 27.68 -19.75 -8.09
CA ARG A 121 28.81 -20.54 -7.56
C ARG A 121 30.17 -19.95 -7.92
N SER A 122 30.25 -19.05 -8.89
CA SER A 122 31.48 -18.32 -9.22
C SER A 122 31.82 -17.23 -8.19
N PHE A 123 30.87 -16.72 -7.41
CA PHE A 123 31.15 -15.69 -6.41
C PHE A 123 32.12 -16.21 -5.35
N ARG A 124 33.19 -15.45 -5.06
CA ARG A 124 34.25 -15.81 -4.11
C ARG A 124 34.25 -14.96 -2.83
N GLY A 125 33.34 -13.99 -2.75
CA GLY A 125 33.20 -13.12 -1.58
C GLY A 125 32.49 -13.78 -0.41
N THR A 126 32.19 -12.97 0.60
CA THR A 126 31.43 -13.38 1.78
C THR A 126 29.94 -13.19 1.55
N ILE A 127 29.14 -14.16 1.97
CA ILE A 127 27.68 -14.12 1.95
C ILE A 127 27.21 -14.14 3.40
N SER A 128 26.37 -13.19 3.79
CA SER A 128 25.73 -13.15 5.11
C SER A 128 24.27 -12.74 4.98
N TYR A 129 23.46 -13.09 5.97
CA TYR A 129 22.04 -12.77 6.00
C TYR A 129 21.73 -11.91 7.22
N GLU A 130 21.17 -10.73 6.96
CA GLU A 130 20.66 -9.82 7.98
C GLU A 130 19.19 -10.14 8.23
N GLY A 131 18.95 -11.25 8.95
CA GLY A 131 17.59 -11.75 9.16
C GLY A 131 16.95 -12.20 7.84
N ARG A 132 15.68 -11.85 7.64
CA ARG A 132 14.96 -12.03 6.37
C ARG A 132 14.90 -10.77 5.51
N GLN A 133 15.49 -9.67 6.00
CA GLN A 133 15.44 -8.38 5.33
C GLN A 133 16.47 -8.28 4.19
N TYR A 134 17.75 -8.53 4.47
CA TYR A 134 18.82 -8.40 3.47
C TYR A 134 19.71 -9.63 3.39
N MET A 135 20.11 -9.98 2.16
CA MET A 135 21.28 -10.80 1.88
C MET A 135 22.45 -9.86 1.56
N THR A 136 23.53 -9.97 2.31
CA THR A 136 24.72 -9.12 2.17
C THR A 136 25.83 -9.90 1.50
N LEU A 137 26.26 -9.41 0.35
CA LEU A 137 27.42 -9.87 -0.40
C LEU A 137 28.57 -8.87 -0.20
N GLN A 138 29.76 -9.36 0.12
CA GLN A 138 30.96 -8.53 0.25
C GLN A 138 32.09 -9.17 -0.54
N GLY A 139 32.66 -8.46 -1.51
CA GLY A 139 33.82 -8.97 -2.24
C GLY A 139 34.10 -8.20 -3.53
N ASP A 140 34.89 -8.85 -4.37
CA ASP A 140 35.16 -8.44 -5.75
C ASP A 140 34.16 -9.12 -6.69
N TYR A 141 33.51 -8.34 -7.55
CA TYR A 141 32.52 -8.76 -8.54
C TYR A 141 33.08 -8.75 -9.97
N ASP A 142 34.39 -8.65 -10.12
CA ASP A 142 35.12 -8.47 -11.37
C ASP A 142 34.91 -7.09 -12.03
N THR A 143 35.72 -6.78 -13.05
CA THR A 143 35.59 -5.53 -13.82
C THR A 143 34.49 -5.59 -14.87
N GLU A 144 34.16 -6.80 -15.33
CA GLU A 144 33.10 -7.09 -16.30
C GLU A 144 31.81 -7.47 -15.60
N TRP A 145 30.68 -7.35 -16.30
CA TRP A 145 29.37 -7.71 -15.77
C TRP A 145 29.26 -9.23 -15.57
N THR A 146 29.17 -9.66 -14.31
CA THR A 146 29.03 -11.07 -13.95
C THR A 146 27.69 -11.32 -13.26
N GLN A 147 26.97 -12.36 -13.70
CA GLN A 147 25.76 -12.81 -13.02
C GLN A 147 26.12 -13.25 -11.59
N THR A 148 25.75 -12.43 -10.62
CA THR A 148 26.10 -12.64 -9.21
C THR A 148 24.95 -13.29 -8.46
N CYS A 149 23.71 -12.88 -8.74
CA CYS A 149 22.51 -13.44 -8.13
C CYS A 149 21.44 -13.75 -9.17
N TYR A 150 20.50 -14.61 -8.79
CA TYR A 150 19.31 -14.91 -9.59
C TYR A 150 18.14 -15.30 -8.69
N TRP A 151 16.91 -15.02 -9.13
CA TRP A 151 15.72 -15.47 -8.44
C TRP A 151 15.35 -16.88 -8.90
N LYS A 152 15.39 -17.84 -7.96
CA LYS A 152 15.25 -19.29 -8.23
C LYS A 152 13.93 -19.66 -8.90
N LYS A 153 12.86 -18.91 -8.60
CA LYS A 153 11.53 -19.12 -9.18
C LYS A 153 11.24 -17.99 -10.15
N GLY A 154 10.79 -18.36 -11.34
CA GLY A 154 10.31 -17.38 -12.29
C GLY A 154 8.94 -16.80 -11.91
N VAL A 155 8.62 -15.66 -12.50
CA VAL A 155 7.37 -14.93 -12.35
C VAL A 155 6.46 -15.26 -13.53
N LYS A 156 5.33 -15.91 -13.28
CA LYS A 156 4.30 -16.09 -14.32
C LYS A 156 3.78 -14.73 -14.76
N ILE A 157 3.73 -14.52 -16.07
CA ILE A 157 3.26 -13.28 -16.68
C ILE A 157 2.22 -13.56 -17.76
N ASN A 158 1.42 -12.56 -18.05
CA ASN A 158 0.50 -12.54 -19.17
C ASN A 158 0.82 -11.30 -20.01
N ARG A 159 1.00 -11.47 -21.33
CA ARG A 159 1.41 -10.37 -22.22
C ARG A 159 0.46 -9.19 -22.27
N LYS A 160 -0.80 -9.38 -21.88
CA LYS A 160 -1.80 -8.30 -21.83
C LYS A 160 -1.61 -7.39 -20.61
N TYR A 161 -0.91 -7.86 -19.57
CA TYR A 161 -0.80 -7.18 -18.29
C TYR A 161 0.67 -6.92 -17.97
N PRO A 162 1.12 -5.66 -18.08
CA PRO A 162 2.48 -5.28 -17.74
C PRO A 162 2.82 -5.61 -16.30
N VAL A 163 4.11 -5.82 -16.05
CA VAL A 163 4.64 -6.08 -14.71
C VAL A 163 5.65 -4.99 -14.34
N SER A 164 5.58 -4.54 -13.09
CA SER A 164 6.53 -3.63 -12.47
C SER A 164 7.43 -4.41 -11.51
N LEU A 165 8.74 -4.16 -11.57
CA LEU A 165 9.72 -4.71 -10.64
C LEU A 165 10.34 -3.60 -9.80
N TRP A 166 10.38 -3.79 -8.48
CA TRP A 166 11.13 -2.93 -7.57
C TRP A 166 12.07 -3.76 -6.69
N LEU A 167 13.37 -3.54 -6.83
CA LEU A 167 14.39 -4.19 -6.01
C LEU A 167 14.79 -3.27 -4.85
N GLU A 168 14.65 -3.75 -3.63
CA GLU A 168 15.31 -3.16 -2.48
C GLU A 168 16.79 -3.52 -2.50
N TYR A 169 17.69 -2.53 -2.43
CA TYR A 169 19.13 -2.77 -2.30
C TYR A 169 19.86 -1.57 -1.67
N GLN A 170 21.04 -1.83 -1.11
CA GLN A 170 22.01 -0.81 -0.70
C GLN A 170 23.39 -1.27 -1.16
N LYS A 171 24.24 -0.36 -1.59
CA LYS A 171 25.55 -0.72 -2.17
C LYS A 171 26.61 0.34 -1.84
N ASP A 172 27.87 -0.08 -1.86
CA ASP A 172 28.99 0.85 -1.88
C ASP A 172 29.08 1.53 -3.26
N GLU A 173 29.71 2.72 -3.32
CA GLU A 173 29.81 3.53 -4.55
C GLU A 173 30.47 2.78 -5.71
N ASN A 174 31.45 1.92 -5.43
CA ASN A 174 32.21 1.17 -6.41
C ASN A 174 31.53 -0.14 -6.86
N VAL A 175 30.32 -0.43 -6.39
CA VAL A 175 29.53 -1.58 -6.82
C VAL A 175 28.49 -1.08 -7.82
N HIS A 176 28.37 -1.72 -8.98
CA HIS A 176 27.39 -1.36 -10.01
C HIS A 176 26.46 -2.51 -10.33
N LEU A 177 25.20 -2.20 -10.62
CA LEU A 177 24.15 -3.20 -10.81
C LEU A 177 23.54 -3.17 -12.22
N GLN A 178 23.16 -4.35 -12.70
CA GLN A 178 22.33 -4.55 -13.89
C GLN A 178 21.32 -5.65 -13.61
N ILE A 179 20.05 -5.41 -13.97
CA ILE A 179 19.03 -6.46 -13.95
C ILE A 179 18.93 -7.04 -15.35
N PHE A 180 19.02 -8.37 -15.45
CA PHE A 180 18.74 -9.11 -16.67
C PHE A 180 17.43 -9.88 -16.51
N VAL A 181 16.55 -9.74 -17.50
CA VAL A 181 15.27 -10.44 -17.55
C VAL A 181 15.22 -11.27 -18.82
N GLU A 182 14.78 -12.51 -18.69
CA GLU A 182 14.50 -13.41 -19.81
C GLU A 182 13.09 -14.02 -19.65
N GLU A 183 12.38 -14.22 -20.75
CA GLU A 183 11.06 -14.86 -20.77
C GLU A 183 11.16 -16.25 -21.40
N ILE A 184 10.68 -17.26 -20.68
CA ILE A 184 10.40 -18.58 -21.25
C ILE A 184 8.92 -18.68 -21.59
N LYS A 185 8.61 -18.97 -22.86
CA LYS A 185 7.24 -19.09 -23.36
C LYS A 185 6.47 -20.19 -22.63
N GLN A 186 5.19 -19.93 -22.30
CA GLN A 186 4.32 -20.91 -21.67
C GLN A 186 4.20 -22.20 -22.50
N ASN A 187 4.14 -23.35 -21.83
CA ASN A 187 4.09 -24.69 -22.42
C ASN A 187 5.33 -25.06 -23.26
N THR A 188 6.47 -24.41 -23.01
CA THR A 188 7.78 -24.81 -23.53
C THR A 188 8.73 -25.07 -22.37
N MET A 189 9.82 -25.80 -22.61
CA MET A 189 10.82 -26.11 -21.58
C MET A 189 11.94 -25.07 -21.54
N ASP A 190 12.32 -24.52 -22.68
CA ASP A 190 13.56 -23.75 -22.87
C ASP A 190 13.48 -22.70 -23.99
N HIS A 191 12.29 -22.45 -24.56
CA HIS A 191 12.15 -21.45 -25.61
C HIS A 191 12.14 -20.04 -25.02
N ILE A 192 13.33 -19.43 -24.98
CA ILE A 192 13.53 -18.03 -24.61
C ILE A 192 13.00 -17.16 -25.75
N CYS A 193 12.01 -16.32 -25.46
CA CYS A 193 11.35 -15.48 -26.46
C CYS A 193 11.52 -13.97 -26.23
N PHE A 194 12.12 -13.58 -25.10
CA PHE A 194 12.44 -12.19 -24.78
C PHE A 194 13.64 -12.16 -23.84
N GLU A 195 14.55 -11.22 -24.05
CA GLU A 195 15.70 -10.96 -23.19
C GLU A 195 15.94 -9.44 -23.14
N LYS A 196 16.20 -8.90 -21.95
CA LYS A 196 16.48 -7.48 -21.79
C LYS A 196 17.38 -7.20 -20.60
N GLN A 197 18.33 -6.28 -20.80
CA GLN A 197 19.20 -5.74 -19.77
C GLN A 197 18.72 -4.35 -19.35
N TYR A 198 18.66 -4.13 -18.05
CA TYR A 198 18.31 -2.86 -17.42
C TYR A 198 19.51 -2.35 -16.62
N ASN A 199 20.01 -1.18 -17.00
CA ASN A 199 21.15 -0.55 -16.35
C ASN A 199 20.78 0.07 -15.01
N GLU A 200 21.79 0.32 -14.18
CA GLU A 200 21.63 0.91 -12.84
C GLU A 200 20.76 2.18 -12.80
N SER A 201 20.94 3.10 -13.76
CA SER A 201 20.16 4.34 -13.83
C SER A 201 18.66 4.12 -14.08
N MET A 202 18.26 2.95 -14.58
CA MET A 202 16.85 2.58 -14.74
C MET A 202 16.25 2.08 -13.43
N LEU A 203 17.08 1.67 -12.47
CA LEU A 203 16.64 1.16 -11.16
C LEU A 203 16.19 2.28 -10.21
N ASP A 204 16.35 3.55 -10.56
CA ASP A 204 15.87 4.68 -9.74
C ASP A 204 14.33 4.72 -9.64
N LYS A 205 13.64 4.07 -10.58
CA LYS A 205 12.18 3.90 -10.60
C LYS A 205 11.84 2.42 -10.76
N PRO A 206 10.59 2.00 -10.48
CA PRO A 206 10.16 0.64 -10.77
C PRO A 206 10.34 0.31 -12.27
N LEU A 207 10.92 -0.86 -12.55
CA LEU A 207 11.16 -1.31 -13.93
C LEU A 207 9.85 -1.84 -14.53
N LEU A 208 9.39 -1.20 -15.59
CA LEU A 208 8.24 -1.67 -16.36
C LEU A 208 8.65 -2.72 -17.39
N ILE A 209 7.90 -3.83 -17.41
CA ILE A 209 8.01 -4.92 -18.37
C ILE A 209 6.67 -5.06 -19.08
N ASP A 210 6.57 -4.48 -20.27
CA ASP A 210 5.38 -4.42 -21.12
C ASP A 210 5.62 -4.89 -22.57
N GLU A 211 6.85 -5.30 -22.89
CA GLU A 211 7.29 -5.67 -24.25
C GLU A 211 7.28 -7.20 -24.50
N VAL A 212 6.75 -7.99 -23.57
CA VAL A 212 6.80 -9.46 -23.62
C VAL A 212 5.87 -10.01 -24.72
N PRO A 213 6.39 -10.81 -25.69
CA PRO A 213 5.62 -11.26 -26.85
C PRO A 213 4.58 -12.35 -26.55
N TYR A 214 4.77 -13.12 -25.47
CA TYR A 214 3.93 -14.28 -25.15
C TYR A 214 3.49 -14.27 -23.67
N ASP A 215 2.54 -15.15 -23.36
CA ASP A 215 2.32 -15.56 -21.99
C ASP A 215 3.44 -16.53 -21.62
N GLY A 216 3.99 -16.40 -20.41
CA GLY A 216 5.25 -17.06 -20.08
C GLY A 216 5.66 -16.91 -18.63
N THR A 217 6.94 -17.19 -18.40
CA THR A 217 7.58 -17.05 -17.09
C THR A 217 8.82 -16.18 -17.24
N LEU A 218 8.86 -15.07 -16.51
CA LEU A 218 10.04 -14.21 -16.40
C LEU A 218 11.03 -14.78 -15.41
N HIS A 219 12.27 -14.95 -15.85
CA HIS A 219 13.41 -15.24 -15.01
C HIS A 219 14.25 -13.99 -14.87
N ILE A 220 14.73 -13.74 -13.64
CA ILE A 220 15.35 -12.48 -13.27
C ILE A 220 16.70 -12.80 -12.67
N SER A 221 17.73 -12.09 -13.13
CA SER A 221 19.10 -12.19 -12.66
C SER A 221 19.69 -10.82 -12.37
N LEU A 222 20.59 -10.76 -11.40
CA LEU A 222 21.33 -9.57 -11.03
C LEU A 222 22.79 -9.76 -11.43
N TYR A 223 23.24 -8.90 -12.34
CA TYR A 223 24.62 -8.77 -12.78
C TYR A 223 25.27 -7.64 -12.00
N VAL A 224 26.48 -7.90 -11.51
CA VAL A 224 27.22 -6.97 -10.65
C VAL A 224 28.65 -6.87 -11.17
N LYS A 225 29.25 -5.70 -11.03
CA LYS A 225 30.69 -5.48 -11.25
C LYS A 225 31.24 -4.50 -10.22
N GLY A 226 32.57 -4.45 -10.10
CA GLY A 226 33.30 -3.61 -9.16
C GLY A 226 33.59 -4.32 -7.84
N THR A 227 33.81 -3.58 -6.77
CA THR A 227 34.25 -4.17 -5.49
C THR A 227 33.60 -3.43 -4.32
N GLY A 228 33.10 -4.18 -3.35
CA GLY A 228 32.51 -3.60 -2.15
C GLY A 228 31.41 -4.45 -1.54
N LYS A 229 30.53 -3.78 -0.79
CA LYS A 229 29.35 -4.35 -0.14
C LYS A 229 28.12 -4.13 -1.00
N LEU A 230 27.30 -5.18 -1.12
CA LEU A 230 25.97 -5.14 -1.70
C LEU A 230 24.97 -5.83 -0.76
N LYS A 231 24.00 -5.07 -0.27
CA LYS A 231 22.81 -5.60 0.41
C LYS A 231 21.67 -5.73 -0.59
N ILE A 232 21.10 -6.92 -0.69
CA ILE A 232 19.98 -7.23 -1.58
C ILE A 232 18.77 -7.59 -0.72
N GLY A 233 17.71 -6.81 -0.87
CA GLY A 233 16.44 -7.01 -0.18
C GLY A 233 15.42 -7.76 -1.03
N PRO A 234 14.14 -7.70 -0.64
CA PRO A 234 13.07 -8.30 -1.43
C PRO A 234 12.96 -7.69 -2.84
N LEU A 235 12.49 -8.50 -3.78
CA LEU A 235 12.07 -8.04 -5.10
C LEU A 235 10.56 -8.00 -5.15
N HIS A 236 10.00 -6.80 -5.22
CA HIS A 236 8.57 -6.56 -5.39
C HIS A 236 8.20 -6.74 -6.86
N VAL A 237 7.13 -7.47 -7.10
CA VAL A 237 6.63 -7.81 -8.43
C VAL A 237 5.14 -7.52 -8.45
N ARG A 238 4.76 -6.45 -9.16
CA ARG A 238 3.38 -5.95 -9.18
C ARG A 238 2.86 -5.95 -10.60
N GLN A 239 1.59 -6.31 -10.78
CA GLN A 239 0.91 -6.03 -12.03
C GLN A 239 0.76 -4.51 -12.15
N SER A 240 1.34 -3.94 -13.19
CA SER A 240 1.37 -2.50 -13.39
C SER A 240 0.09 -2.01 -14.05
N ARG A 241 -0.35 -0.82 -13.65
CA ARG A 241 -1.40 -0.03 -14.30
C ARG A 241 -0.81 1.15 -15.06
N TYR A 242 0.48 1.07 -15.40
CA TYR A 242 1.28 2.18 -15.90
C TYR A 242 1.17 3.39 -14.96
N GLU A 243 0.79 4.55 -15.50
CA GLU A 243 0.61 5.80 -14.77
C GLU A 243 -0.71 5.89 -13.99
N GLU A 244 -1.61 4.91 -14.09
CA GLU A 244 -2.94 5.02 -13.47
C GLU A 244 -2.94 4.75 -11.97
N GLY A 245 -1.90 4.12 -11.43
CA GLY A 245 -1.70 3.95 -9.98
C GLY A 245 -1.02 2.63 -9.59
N GLU A 246 -0.54 2.58 -8.35
CA GLU A 246 0.07 1.40 -7.73
C GLU A 246 -1.00 0.53 -7.05
N LEU A 247 -1.06 -0.77 -7.38
CA LEU A 247 -2.08 -1.76 -6.95
C LEU A 247 -3.53 -1.46 -7.40
N LEU A 248 -4.00 -0.23 -7.22
CA LEU A 248 -5.32 0.29 -7.62
C LEU A 248 -5.17 1.55 -8.48
N PRO A 249 -6.16 1.88 -9.33
CA PRO A 249 -6.21 3.20 -9.95
C PRO A 249 -6.25 4.28 -8.87
N GLY A 250 -5.32 5.24 -8.92
CA GLY A 250 -5.12 6.28 -7.91
C GLY A 250 -4.21 5.89 -6.75
N GLY A 251 -3.73 4.64 -6.68
CA GLY A 251 -2.75 4.23 -5.69
C GLY A 251 -1.43 4.96 -5.88
N GLU A 252 -0.89 5.49 -4.79
CA GLU A 252 0.34 6.24 -4.76
C GLU A 252 1.44 5.45 -4.04
N ARG A 253 2.68 5.74 -4.44
CA ARG A 253 3.87 5.03 -3.97
C ARG A 253 4.93 6.03 -3.55
N TYR A 254 5.55 5.77 -2.42
CA TYR A 254 6.76 6.44 -1.97
C TYR A 254 7.84 5.41 -1.64
N ASN A 255 9.10 5.78 -1.83
CA ASN A 255 10.24 5.07 -1.24
C ASN A 255 11.22 6.06 -0.62
N ASP A 256 11.90 5.64 0.45
CA ASP A 256 13.01 6.39 1.03
C ASP A 256 14.35 6.08 0.34
N ASP A 257 15.43 6.66 0.83
CA ASP A 257 16.81 6.45 0.34
C ASP A 257 17.30 5.01 0.55
N LEU A 258 16.69 4.26 1.48
CA LEU A 258 16.95 2.84 1.68
C LEU A 258 16.10 1.97 0.74
N ARG A 259 15.38 2.60 -0.20
CA ARG A 259 14.49 1.99 -1.19
C ARG A 259 13.28 1.29 -0.57
N GLN A 260 12.96 1.62 0.68
CA GLN A 260 11.85 1.05 1.43
C GLN A 260 10.54 1.76 1.11
N GLU A 261 9.50 0.99 0.78
CA GLU A 261 8.26 1.54 0.24
C GLU A 261 7.16 1.76 1.28
N CYS A 262 6.35 2.80 1.06
CA CYS A 262 5.05 3.00 1.68
C CYS A 262 4.04 3.28 0.57
N LEU A 263 2.87 2.65 0.65
CA LEU A 263 1.81 2.80 -0.33
C LEU A 263 0.64 3.57 0.28
N PHE A 264 0.02 4.44 -0.51
CA PHE A 264 -1.11 5.27 -0.10
C PHE A 264 -2.27 5.12 -1.08
N TYR A 265 -3.49 5.07 -0.56
CA TYR A 265 -4.70 5.13 -1.36
C TYR A 265 -5.67 6.14 -0.75
N TYR A 266 -5.88 7.25 -1.45
CA TYR A 266 -6.78 8.31 -1.02
C TYR A 266 -8.07 8.28 -1.84
N GLU A 267 -9.23 8.41 -1.20
CA GLU A 267 -10.45 8.81 -1.92
C GLU A 267 -11.06 10.05 -1.25
N PRO A 268 -11.41 11.09 -2.00
CA PRO A 268 -11.98 12.32 -1.43
C PRO A 268 -13.38 12.17 -0.84
N GLY A 269 -14.11 11.09 -1.13
CA GLY A 269 -15.47 10.86 -0.66
C GLY A 269 -16.39 12.09 -0.84
N ASN A 270 -17.16 12.42 0.20
CA ASN A 270 -18.04 13.58 0.20
C ASN A 270 -17.33 14.93 0.49
N MET A 271 -16.01 14.94 0.72
CA MET A 271 -15.19 16.09 1.12
C MET A 271 -15.58 16.75 2.46
N LYS A 272 -16.31 16.04 3.32
CA LYS A 272 -16.70 16.52 4.66
C LYS A 272 -16.02 15.70 5.74
N PRO A 273 -15.76 16.28 6.93
CA PRO A 273 -15.15 15.54 8.03
C PRO A 273 -15.88 14.24 8.39
N PRO A 274 -15.15 13.23 8.90
CA PRO A 274 -13.70 13.23 9.06
C PRO A 274 -12.96 12.77 7.81
N LEU A 275 -11.69 13.19 7.70
CA LEU A 275 -10.69 12.45 6.94
C LEU A 275 -10.26 11.23 7.77
N GLN A 276 -10.59 10.05 7.26
CA GLN A 276 -10.29 8.77 7.88
C GLN A 276 -8.88 8.32 7.50
N ILE A 277 -8.02 8.02 8.47
CA ILE A 277 -6.67 7.51 8.25
C ILE A 277 -6.64 6.06 8.71
N HIS A 278 -6.61 5.13 7.78
CA HIS A 278 -6.64 3.69 8.04
C HIS A 278 -5.30 3.06 7.69
N PHE A 279 -4.71 2.34 8.65
CA PHE A 279 -3.49 1.57 8.45
C PHE A 279 -3.88 0.10 8.28
N SER A 280 -3.48 -0.50 7.15
CA SER A 280 -3.66 -1.93 6.88
C SER A 280 -2.97 -2.80 7.94
N ASP A 281 -3.45 -4.02 8.08
CA ASP A 281 -2.86 -5.01 8.96
C ASP A 281 -1.69 -5.74 8.25
N TYR A 282 -1.05 -6.67 8.94
CA TYR A 282 -0.02 -7.53 8.42
C TYR A 282 -0.61 -8.49 7.37
N HIS A 283 -0.05 -8.44 6.16
CA HIS A 283 -0.38 -9.41 5.11
C HIS A 283 0.79 -9.59 4.13
N GLN A 284 0.98 -10.80 3.63
CA GLN A 284 2.09 -11.12 2.70
C GLN A 284 1.82 -10.64 1.28
N ASP A 285 0.55 -10.65 0.86
CA ASP A 285 0.11 -10.20 -0.47
C ASP A 285 0.01 -8.67 -0.46
N GLU A 286 0.83 -7.97 -1.22
CA GLU A 286 0.82 -6.51 -1.19
C GLU A 286 -0.51 -5.96 -1.73
N SER A 287 -1.26 -5.28 -0.87
CA SER A 287 -2.60 -4.79 -1.15
C SER A 287 -2.96 -3.66 -0.19
N PHE A 288 -3.99 -2.88 -0.55
CA PHE A 288 -4.74 -2.06 0.39
C PHE A 288 -5.90 -2.87 0.96
N GLU A 289 -6.01 -2.92 2.29
CA GLU A 289 -7.09 -3.61 3.00
C GLU A 289 -8.28 -2.70 3.30
N ASP A 290 -9.43 -3.30 3.62
CA ASP A 290 -10.61 -2.61 4.14
C ASP A 290 -11.19 -1.47 3.27
N ILE A 291 -10.90 -1.46 1.97
CA ILE A 291 -11.36 -0.45 1.02
C ILE A 291 -12.89 -0.32 1.03
N GLU A 292 -13.61 -1.45 1.03
CA GLU A 292 -15.08 -1.43 1.05
C GLU A 292 -15.61 -0.88 2.38
N MET A 293 -14.96 -1.19 3.50
CA MET A 293 -15.31 -0.62 4.80
C MET A 293 -15.17 0.90 4.77
N MET A 294 -14.06 1.42 4.25
CA MET A 294 -13.80 2.85 4.13
C MET A 294 -14.80 3.55 3.20
N ARG A 295 -15.05 3.00 2.00
CA ARG A 295 -16.02 3.54 1.03
C ARG A 295 -17.44 3.62 1.60
N ASN A 296 -17.85 2.63 2.39
CA ASN A 296 -19.17 2.60 3.01
C ASN A 296 -19.41 3.75 4.01
N MET A 297 -18.34 4.40 4.51
CA MET A 297 -18.45 5.56 5.39
C MET A 297 -18.73 6.87 4.64
N LYS A 298 -18.56 6.89 3.31
CA LYS A 298 -18.82 8.02 2.40
C LYS A 298 -18.02 9.32 2.65
N THR A 299 -17.18 9.39 3.67
CA THR A 299 -16.29 10.54 3.92
C THR A 299 -14.91 10.30 3.31
N PRO A 300 -14.06 11.33 3.19
CA PRO A 300 -12.70 11.18 2.68
C PRO A 300 -11.92 10.15 3.51
N PHE A 301 -11.05 9.39 2.87
CA PHE A 301 -10.19 8.44 3.57
C PHE A 301 -8.83 8.26 2.89
N ILE A 302 -7.84 7.87 3.68
CA ILE A 302 -6.52 7.40 3.27
C ILE A 302 -6.33 6.00 3.83
N ILE A 303 -5.94 5.05 2.98
CA ILE A 303 -5.44 3.74 3.39
C ILE A 303 -3.93 3.73 3.20
N ILE A 304 -3.20 3.30 4.22
CA ILE A 304 -1.73 3.24 4.23
C ILE A 304 -1.32 1.77 4.34
N SER A 305 -0.56 1.28 3.37
CA SER A 305 -0.06 -0.10 3.33
C SER A 305 1.46 -0.14 3.34
N ASP A 306 2.01 -1.07 4.12
CA ASP A 306 3.45 -1.26 4.33
C ASP A 306 3.90 -2.58 3.67
N PRO A 307 4.45 -2.55 2.44
CA PRO A 307 4.84 -3.76 1.73
C PRO A 307 6.17 -4.38 2.21
N ARG A 308 6.86 -3.80 3.21
CA ARG A 308 8.23 -4.17 3.60
C ARG A 308 8.28 -5.53 4.30
N LEU A 309 9.50 -6.02 4.58
CA LEU A 309 9.75 -7.28 5.29
C LEU A 309 8.92 -8.46 4.77
N ASP A 310 8.24 -9.25 5.60
CA ASP A 310 7.40 -10.38 5.15
C ASP A 310 5.97 -9.92 4.83
N GLY A 311 5.45 -8.98 5.61
CA GLY A 311 4.11 -8.40 5.41
C GLY A 311 3.90 -7.08 6.14
N GLY A 312 4.97 -6.29 6.27
CA GLY A 312 4.97 -4.98 6.92
C GLY A 312 5.98 -4.83 8.06
N SER A 313 6.39 -3.59 8.31
CA SER A 313 7.34 -3.18 9.36
C SER A 313 6.72 -2.08 10.24
N PHE A 314 5.42 -2.22 10.55
CA PHE A 314 4.70 -1.38 11.51
C PHE A 314 4.76 0.12 11.21
N TYR A 315 4.90 0.49 9.93
CA TYR A 315 4.90 1.88 9.47
C TYR A 315 6.01 2.76 10.07
N ILE A 316 7.02 2.19 10.71
CA ILE A 316 8.19 2.91 11.22
C ILE A 316 9.44 2.57 10.40
N GLY A 317 10.42 3.46 10.39
CA GLY A 317 11.62 3.28 9.57
C GLY A 317 12.56 4.46 9.65
N SER A 318 13.12 4.85 8.51
CA SER A 318 13.94 6.05 8.40
C SER A 318 13.12 7.30 8.72
N SER A 319 13.79 8.40 9.08
CA SER A 319 13.13 9.68 9.30
C SER A 319 12.41 10.19 8.05
N GLN A 320 12.93 9.88 6.86
CA GLN A 320 12.29 10.21 5.58
C GLN A 320 10.99 9.44 5.39
N TYR A 321 11.01 8.13 5.64
CA TYR A 321 9.83 7.26 5.60
C TYR A 321 8.72 7.80 6.51
N GLU A 322 9.03 8.03 7.79
CA GLU A 322 8.01 8.49 8.73
C GLU A 322 7.52 9.90 8.44
N LYS A 323 8.42 10.78 7.97
CA LYS A 323 8.05 12.14 7.57
C LYS A 323 7.10 12.12 6.39
N ARG A 324 7.30 11.23 5.40
CA ARG A 324 6.40 11.14 4.25
C ARG A 324 4.98 10.78 4.67
N ILE A 325 4.79 9.81 5.56
CA ILE A 325 3.46 9.44 6.05
C ILE A 325 2.75 10.65 6.66
N LYS A 326 3.45 11.39 7.54
CA LYS A 326 2.90 12.61 8.15
C LYS A 326 2.56 13.67 7.11
N MET A 327 3.48 13.94 6.18
CA MET A 327 3.29 14.92 5.12
C MET A 327 2.12 14.56 4.22
N TYR A 328 1.95 13.29 3.85
CA TYR A 328 0.82 12.86 3.01
C TYR A 328 -0.52 13.14 3.68
N ILE A 329 -0.64 12.82 4.98
CA ILE A 329 -1.84 13.13 5.76
C ILE A 329 -2.06 14.66 5.80
N GLN A 330 -1.02 15.45 6.06
CA GLN A 330 -1.08 16.91 6.11
C GLN A 330 -1.50 17.52 4.76
N GLU A 331 -0.92 17.06 3.65
CA GLU A 331 -1.26 17.47 2.29
C GLU A 331 -2.77 17.27 2.04
N LYS A 332 -3.32 16.10 2.39
CA LYS A 332 -4.76 15.83 2.21
C LYS A 332 -5.65 16.62 3.15
N MET A 333 -5.20 16.90 4.37
CA MET A 333 -5.91 17.82 5.27
C MET A 333 -5.95 19.23 4.70
N GLU A 334 -4.83 19.74 4.17
CA GLU A 334 -4.74 21.07 3.58
C GLU A 334 -5.63 21.19 2.34
N GLU A 335 -5.61 20.17 1.46
CA GLU A 335 -6.49 20.06 0.28
C GLU A 335 -7.98 20.07 0.66
N LEU A 336 -8.35 19.46 1.80
CA LEU A 336 -9.73 19.41 2.30
C LEU A 336 -10.10 20.57 3.23
N HIS A 337 -9.13 21.42 3.59
CA HIS A 337 -9.26 22.47 4.61
C HIS A 337 -9.69 21.95 5.99
N PHE A 338 -9.16 20.79 6.38
CA PHE A 338 -9.47 20.11 7.63
C PHE A 338 -8.46 20.44 8.73
N THR A 339 -8.94 20.41 9.97
CA THR A 339 -8.12 20.54 11.17
C THR A 339 -7.81 19.16 11.76
N ASN A 340 -6.93 19.11 12.76
CA ASN A 340 -6.65 17.86 13.47
C ASN A 340 -7.91 17.22 14.08
N LYS A 341 -8.95 18.01 14.41
CA LYS A 341 -10.22 17.50 14.95
C LYS A 341 -11.18 16.98 13.89
N ASP A 342 -10.81 17.09 12.62
CA ASP A 342 -11.50 16.48 11.51
C ASP A 342 -10.85 15.14 11.11
N LEU A 343 -9.97 14.59 11.95
CA LEU A 343 -9.29 13.32 11.72
C LEU A 343 -9.83 12.18 12.59
N LEU A 344 -9.89 10.99 12.00
CA LEU A 344 -10.11 9.73 12.68
C LEU A 344 -9.06 8.71 12.25
N PHE A 345 -8.25 8.22 13.17
CA PHE A 345 -7.22 7.22 12.90
C PHE A 345 -7.74 5.81 13.23
N SER A 346 -7.32 4.81 12.46
CA SER A 346 -7.72 3.44 12.72
C SER A 346 -6.78 2.37 12.17
N GLY A 347 -6.85 1.18 12.75
CA GLY A 347 -6.15 -0.01 12.29
C GLY A 347 -6.33 -1.18 13.27
N ILE A 348 -6.09 -2.39 12.78
CA ILE A 348 -6.14 -3.63 13.58
C ILE A 348 -4.74 -4.25 13.59
N SER A 349 -4.33 -4.85 14.70
CA SER A 349 -3.05 -5.54 14.88
C SER A 349 -1.86 -4.70 14.42
N MET A 350 -1.21 -4.98 13.29
CA MET A 350 -0.10 -4.13 12.80
C MET A 350 -0.54 -2.68 12.55
N GLY A 351 -1.72 -2.50 11.96
CA GLY A 351 -2.29 -1.18 11.67
C GLY A 351 -2.56 -0.36 12.93
N SER A 352 -2.82 -1.02 14.07
CA SER A 352 -3.03 -0.33 15.34
C SER A 352 -1.81 0.47 15.79
N TYR A 353 -0.60 -0.05 15.53
CA TYR A 353 0.65 0.64 15.84
C TYR A 353 0.74 1.93 15.03
N GLY A 354 0.51 1.86 13.72
CA GLY A 354 0.51 3.01 12.84
C GLY A 354 -0.51 4.07 13.29
N ALA A 355 -1.74 3.64 13.56
CA ALA A 355 -2.82 4.52 14.01
C ALA A 355 -2.47 5.28 15.31
N LEU A 356 -1.96 4.57 16.32
CA LEU A 356 -1.59 5.16 17.60
C LEU A 356 -0.32 6.02 17.50
N TYR A 357 0.71 5.52 16.80
CA TYR A 357 2.01 6.17 16.68
C TYR A 357 1.92 7.49 15.90
N TYR A 358 1.20 7.50 14.78
CA TYR A 358 0.98 8.72 13.99
C TYR A 358 -0.12 9.59 14.58
N GLY A 359 -1.12 9.03 15.27
CA GLY A 359 -2.11 9.81 16.01
C GLY A 359 -1.48 10.77 17.04
N CYS A 360 -0.31 10.42 17.60
CA CYS A 360 0.47 11.30 18.47
C CYS A 360 0.91 12.61 17.81
N ASP A 361 1.12 12.63 16.49
CA ASP A 361 1.54 13.83 15.75
C ASP A 361 0.38 14.81 15.52
N PHE A 362 -0.86 14.32 15.51
CA PHE A 362 -2.04 15.10 15.14
C PHE A 362 -2.96 15.40 16.33
N SER A 363 -2.99 14.57 17.39
CA SER A 363 -4.03 14.65 18.42
C SER A 363 -5.45 14.69 17.80
N PRO A 364 -5.84 13.64 17.03
CA PRO A 364 -7.08 13.60 16.26
C PRO A 364 -8.35 13.71 17.14
N ASN A 365 -9.53 13.72 16.54
CA ASN A 365 -10.78 13.56 17.31
C ASN A 365 -10.82 12.19 17.98
N ALA A 366 -10.52 11.14 17.21
CA ALA A 366 -10.56 9.77 17.69
C ALA A 366 -9.50 8.87 17.04
N ILE A 367 -9.10 7.84 17.79
CA ILE A 367 -8.34 6.69 17.32
C ILE A 367 -9.16 5.43 17.64
N VAL A 368 -9.41 4.57 16.65
CA VAL A 368 -10.13 3.30 16.82
C VAL A 368 -9.21 2.16 16.47
N VAL A 369 -8.90 1.28 17.43
CA VAL A 369 -7.97 0.18 17.22
C VAL A 369 -8.50 -1.15 17.74
N GLY A 370 -8.14 -2.22 17.03
CA GLY A 370 -8.35 -3.60 17.44
C GLY A 370 -7.01 -4.30 17.66
N GLN A 371 -6.91 -5.11 18.70
CA GLN A 371 -5.73 -5.94 19.01
C GLN A 371 -4.42 -5.13 18.98
N PRO A 372 -4.30 -4.10 19.84
CA PRO A 372 -3.17 -3.18 19.79
C PRO A 372 -1.84 -3.90 19.96
N LEU A 373 -0.90 -3.67 19.04
CA LEU A 373 0.50 -4.07 19.14
C LEU A 373 1.32 -2.80 19.31
N ILE A 374 1.83 -2.52 20.51
CA ILE A 374 2.52 -1.27 20.85
C ILE A 374 3.98 -1.53 21.22
N ASN A 375 4.21 -2.53 22.08
CA ASN A 375 5.53 -2.89 22.59
C ASN A 375 6.24 -3.84 21.61
N LEU A 376 6.66 -3.33 20.45
CA LEU A 376 7.23 -4.16 19.37
C LEU A 376 8.54 -4.86 19.75
N GLY A 377 9.36 -4.25 20.60
CA GLY A 377 10.55 -4.88 21.16
C GLY A 377 10.18 -6.03 22.08
N THR A 378 9.24 -5.81 23.00
CA THR A 378 8.74 -6.86 23.88
C THR A 378 8.09 -7.99 23.08
N LEU A 379 7.28 -7.67 22.07
CA LEU A 379 6.68 -8.63 21.13
C LEU A 379 7.75 -9.51 20.47
N ALA A 380 8.82 -8.90 19.95
CA ALA A 380 9.94 -9.64 19.36
C ALA A 380 10.65 -10.55 20.38
N SER A 381 10.79 -10.12 21.63
CA SER A 381 11.38 -10.94 22.70
C SER A 381 10.49 -12.12 23.09
N ASN A 382 9.16 -11.97 23.00
CA ASN A 382 8.17 -12.99 23.36
C ASN A 382 8.17 -14.20 22.41
N GLU A 383 8.69 -14.06 21.19
CA GLU A 383 8.88 -15.17 20.23
C GLU A 383 9.63 -16.36 20.85
N THR A 384 10.56 -16.11 21.78
CA THR A 384 11.40 -17.16 22.36
C THR A 384 10.78 -17.86 23.58
N ILE A 385 9.68 -17.32 24.15
CA ILE A 385 9.23 -17.68 25.50
C ILE A 385 7.75 -18.06 25.57
N PHE A 386 6.85 -17.30 24.91
CA PHE A 386 5.42 -17.33 25.25
C PHE A 386 4.50 -17.90 24.15
N ARG A 387 5.04 -18.18 22.95
CA ARG A 387 4.20 -18.43 21.78
C ARG A 387 4.31 -19.85 21.24
N PRO A 388 3.18 -20.57 21.10
CA PRO A 388 3.17 -21.86 20.39
C PRO A 388 3.31 -21.70 18.87
N GLU A 389 2.91 -20.54 18.33
CA GLU A 389 3.05 -20.17 16.92
C GLU A 389 4.10 -19.05 16.77
N VAL A 390 5.01 -19.18 15.81
CA VAL A 390 6.09 -18.21 15.60
C VAL A 390 5.65 -17.07 14.68
N PHE A 391 5.97 -15.83 15.04
CA PHE A 391 5.95 -14.64 14.17
C PHE A 391 7.38 -14.10 14.00
N PRO A 392 8.22 -14.78 13.21
CA PRO A 392 9.64 -14.47 13.07
C PRO A 392 9.90 -13.08 12.48
N THR A 393 8.91 -12.50 11.79
CA THR A 393 8.98 -11.12 11.26
C THR A 393 9.19 -10.09 12.36
N SER A 394 8.74 -10.34 13.59
CA SER A 394 8.99 -9.44 14.73
C SER A 394 10.49 -9.26 15.03
N LEU A 395 11.31 -10.30 14.86
CA LEU A 395 12.76 -10.22 15.04
C LEU A 395 13.41 -9.35 13.94
N ASP A 396 12.90 -9.43 12.72
CA ASP A 396 13.35 -8.58 11.62
C ASP A 396 12.93 -7.11 11.86
N VAL A 397 11.72 -6.87 12.39
CA VAL A 397 11.26 -5.54 12.81
C VAL A 397 12.15 -4.97 13.91
N LEU A 398 12.50 -5.77 14.94
CA LEU A 398 13.40 -5.37 16.01
C LEU A 398 14.78 -5.00 15.46
N LYS A 399 15.33 -5.85 14.59
CA LYS A 399 16.62 -5.61 13.96
C LYS A 399 16.62 -4.32 13.13
N GLN A 400 15.57 -4.09 12.35
CA GLN A 400 15.45 -2.91 11.49
C GLN A 400 15.26 -1.62 12.29
N ASN A 401 14.52 -1.65 13.40
CA ASN A 401 14.01 -0.44 14.06
C ASN A 401 14.52 -0.15 15.48
N GLY A 402 15.23 -1.09 16.11
CA GLY A 402 15.93 -0.88 17.40
C GLY A 402 17.30 -0.23 17.17
N ASP A 403 18.32 -1.06 16.96
CA ASP A 403 19.72 -0.64 16.73
C ASP A 403 20.53 -1.65 15.88
N GLY A 404 19.86 -2.59 15.22
CA GLY A 404 20.50 -3.67 14.47
C GLY A 404 20.87 -4.91 15.29
N GLN A 405 20.75 -4.86 16.62
CA GLN A 405 20.97 -6.00 17.51
C GLN A 405 19.65 -6.68 17.92
N LEU A 406 19.77 -7.83 18.58
CA LEU A 406 18.66 -8.63 19.12
C LEU A 406 18.85 -8.85 20.62
N ASP A 407 19.19 -7.78 21.34
CA ASP A 407 19.41 -7.83 22.78
C ASP A 407 18.36 -7.01 23.56
N LYS A 408 18.45 -7.05 24.90
CA LYS A 408 17.51 -6.35 25.78
C LYS A 408 17.54 -4.83 25.60
N THR A 409 18.68 -4.28 25.17
CA THR A 409 18.82 -2.84 24.87
C THR A 409 18.02 -2.50 23.63
N SER A 410 18.16 -3.28 22.55
CA SER A 410 17.38 -3.11 21.32
C SER A 410 15.87 -3.21 21.58
N VAL A 411 15.47 -4.19 22.40
CA VAL A 411 14.08 -4.39 22.82
C VAL A 411 13.54 -3.13 23.50
N LYS A 412 14.26 -2.64 24.51
CA LYS A 412 13.86 -1.42 25.23
C LYS A 412 13.85 -0.20 24.32
N LEU A 413 14.86 -0.03 23.46
CA LEU A 413 14.96 1.09 22.52
C LEU A 413 13.75 1.14 21.58
N LEU A 414 13.29 0.00 21.09
CA LEU A 414 12.14 -0.06 20.20
C LEU A 414 10.82 0.23 20.93
N ASP A 415 10.62 -0.31 22.14
CA ASP A 415 9.42 0.02 22.95
C ASP A 415 9.42 1.49 23.36
N ASP A 416 10.57 2.00 23.84
CA ASP A 416 10.78 3.40 24.19
C ASP A 416 10.52 4.33 22.99
N ARG A 417 10.74 3.89 21.75
CA ARG A 417 10.49 4.71 20.55
C ARG A 417 9.01 5.13 20.47
N PHE A 418 8.09 4.21 20.73
CA PHE A 418 6.67 4.51 20.80
C PHE A 418 6.36 5.38 22.02
N TRP A 419 6.75 4.94 23.21
CA TRP A 419 6.35 5.60 24.46
C TRP A 419 6.95 6.99 24.61
N ASN A 420 8.20 7.22 24.20
CA ASN A 420 8.78 8.56 24.17
C ASN A 420 7.99 9.52 23.29
N LYS A 421 7.38 9.04 22.19
CA LYS A 421 6.54 9.86 21.33
C LYS A 421 5.19 10.13 21.98
N PHE A 422 4.53 9.10 22.49
CA PHE A 422 3.24 9.20 23.17
C PHE A 422 3.30 10.10 24.41
N ASP A 423 4.34 9.97 25.23
CA ASP A 423 4.51 10.71 26.48
C ASP A 423 4.80 12.19 26.24
N LYS A 424 5.54 12.52 25.17
CA LYS A 424 5.82 13.90 24.77
C LYS A 424 4.66 14.56 24.03
N ALA A 425 3.76 13.76 23.44
CA ALA A 425 2.62 14.28 22.72
C ALA A 425 1.65 15.03 23.64
N THR A 426 1.15 16.15 23.14
CA THR A 426 0.09 16.93 23.77
C THR A 426 -1.23 16.56 23.11
N PHE A 427 -2.13 16.02 23.92
CA PHE A 427 -3.47 15.65 23.47
C PHE A 427 -4.47 16.68 23.99
N SER A 428 -5.53 16.92 23.23
CA SER A 428 -6.64 17.77 23.65
C SER A 428 -7.93 17.07 23.30
N ASN A 429 -8.73 16.67 24.30
CA ASN A 429 -10.01 15.97 24.18
C ASN A 429 -10.02 14.91 23.07
N MET A 430 -9.10 13.95 23.15
CA MET A 430 -8.98 12.85 22.18
C MET A 430 -9.65 11.59 22.70
N LYS A 431 -10.35 10.85 21.85
CA LYS A 431 -10.92 9.54 22.19
C LYS A 431 -10.04 8.40 21.66
N ILE A 432 -9.84 7.35 22.46
CA ILE A 432 -9.25 6.09 21.99
C ILE A 432 -10.20 4.94 22.30
N ALA A 433 -10.71 4.30 21.24
CA ALA A 433 -11.50 3.09 21.30
C ALA A 433 -10.60 1.87 21.10
N VAL A 434 -10.56 0.95 22.06
CA VAL A 434 -9.67 -0.23 21.99
C VAL A 434 -10.45 -1.54 22.19
N ALA A 435 -10.49 -2.39 21.16
CA ALA A 435 -10.78 -3.81 21.35
C ALA A 435 -9.48 -4.55 21.57
N TYR A 436 -9.37 -5.39 22.60
CA TYR A 436 -8.13 -6.12 22.91
C TYR A 436 -8.41 -7.54 23.37
N MET A 437 -7.43 -8.42 23.17
CA MET A 437 -7.44 -9.77 23.71
C MET A 437 -6.90 -9.75 25.13
N LYS A 438 -7.57 -10.43 26.06
CA LYS A 438 -7.14 -10.49 27.46
C LYS A 438 -5.94 -11.41 27.67
N ASP A 439 -5.82 -12.44 26.83
CA ASP A 439 -4.72 -13.42 26.86
C ASP A 439 -3.82 -13.26 25.63
N ASP A 440 -3.63 -12.02 25.16
CA ASP A 440 -2.84 -11.71 23.96
C ASP A 440 -1.41 -12.25 24.08
N ASP A 441 -1.03 -13.12 23.16
CA ASP A 441 0.27 -13.79 23.14
C ASP A 441 1.33 -13.03 22.31
N TYR A 442 0.96 -11.90 21.70
CA TYR A 442 1.89 -10.99 21.03
C TYR A 442 2.27 -9.85 21.98
N ASP A 443 1.29 -9.07 22.44
CA ASP A 443 1.49 -7.88 23.29
C ASP A 443 0.45 -7.80 24.42
N LYS A 444 0.59 -8.69 25.40
CA LYS A 444 -0.28 -8.79 26.59
C LYS A 444 -0.45 -7.47 27.37
N ASP A 445 0.54 -6.59 27.30
CA ASP A 445 0.61 -5.38 28.13
C ASP A 445 0.18 -4.12 27.35
N ALA A 446 -0.23 -4.24 26.09
CA ALA A 446 -0.57 -3.09 25.24
C ALA A 446 -1.65 -2.19 25.86
N PHE A 447 -2.80 -2.75 26.24
CA PHE A 447 -3.93 -1.98 26.76
C PHE A 447 -3.66 -1.40 28.18
N SER A 448 -3.02 -2.19 29.05
CA SER A 448 -2.66 -1.75 30.40
C SER A 448 -1.59 -0.65 30.36
N SER A 449 -0.61 -0.76 29.47
CA SER A 449 0.42 0.27 29.26
C SER A 449 -0.20 1.55 28.70
N LEU A 450 -1.06 1.45 27.69
CA LEU A 450 -1.73 2.60 27.09
C LEU A 450 -2.57 3.37 28.13
N THR A 451 -3.34 2.66 28.95
CA THR A 451 -4.15 3.30 30.01
C THR A 451 -3.28 3.93 31.09
N THR A 452 -2.14 3.33 31.44
CA THR A 452 -1.18 3.88 32.41
C THR A 452 -0.51 5.15 31.90
N HIS A 453 0.02 5.13 30.67
CA HIS A 453 0.67 6.29 30.05
C HIS A 453 -0.31 7.43 29.73
N ALA A 454 -1.61 7.14 29.63
CA ALA A 454 -2.66 8.15 29.44
C ALA A 454 -3.05 8.90 30.73
N ILE A 455 -2.61 8.46 31.91
CA ILE A 455 -2.95 9.12 33.18
C ILE A 455 -2.46 10.58 33.15
N GLY A 456 -3.37 11.52 33.41
CA GLY A 456 -3.08 12.95 33.43
C GLY A 456 -3.01 13.61 32.05
N LYS A 457 -3.21 12.86 30.96
CA LYS A 457 -3.37 13.40 29.60
C LYS A 457 -4.86 13.60 29.29
N ASP A 458 -5.18 14.55 28.41
CA ASP A 458 -6.55 14.85 27.97
C ASP A 458 -7.01 13.84 26.90
N ILE A 459 -7.12 12.57 27.33
CA ILE A 459 -7.49 11.42 26.51
C ILE A 459 -8.59 10.63 27.24
N MET A 460 -9.66 10.30 26.53
CA MET A 460 -10.67 9.36 26.98
C MET A 460 -10.45 8.00 26.33
N ILE A 461 -10.13 6.99 27.13
CA ILE A 461 -9.95 5.61 26.65
C ILE A 461 -11.16 4.77 27.05
N TYR A 462 -11.75 4.06 26.09
CA TYR A 462 -12.74 3.02 26.37
C TYR A 462 -12.34 1.71 25.71
N GLY A 463 -12.24 0.66 26.54
CA GLY A 463 -11.73 -0.65 26.16
C GLY A 463 -12.79 -1.74 26.21
N LYS A 464 -12.71 -2.71 25.29
CA LYS A 464 -13.45 -3.97 25.34
C LYS A 464 -12.46 -5.14 25.27
N GLY A 465 -12.30 -5.83 26.39
CA GLY A 465 -11.55 -7.08 26.46
C GLY A 465 -12.37 -8.26 25.96
N VAL A 466 -11.75 -9.11 25.14
CA VAL A 466 -12.26 -10.41 24.65
C VAL A 466 -11.33 -11.51 25.15
N GLU A 467 -11.87 -12.64 25.60
CA GLU A 467 -11.06 -13.78 26.07
C GLU A 467 -10.35 -14.46 24.89
N GLY A 468 -9.15 -15.01 25.11
CA GLY A 468 -8.38 -15.73 24.10
C GLY A 468 -7.10 -15.03 23.67
N ARG A 469 -6.32 -15.72 22.83
CA ARG A 469 -5.05 -15.28 22.23
C ARG A 469 -5.28 -14.35 21.05
N HIS A 470 -4.22 -13.77 20.51
CA HIS A 470 -4.30 -12.72 19.48
C HIS A 470 -5.13 -13.11 18.25
N ASN A 471 -5.12 -14.38 17.85
CA ASN A 471 -5.87 -14.84 16.66
C ASN A 471 -7.21 -15.53 17.00
N ASP A 472 -7.58 -15.59 18.28
CA ASP A 472 -8.87 -16.12 18.72
C ASP A 472 -9.99 -15.08 18.54
N ASP A 473 -11.21 -15.54 18.26
CA ASP A 473 -12.43 -14.73 18.11
C ASP A 473 -12.27 -13.37 17.38
N ARG A 474 -11.51 -13.36 16.28
CA ARG A 474 -11.28 -12.16 15.44
C ARG A 474 -12.57 -11.46 15.01
N LYS A 475 -13.66 -12.22 14.86
CA LYS A 475 -14.98 -11.68 14.50
C LYS A 475 -15.52 -10.73 15.57
N THR A 476 -15.41 -11.06 16.85
CA THR A 476 -15.88 -10.18 17.94
C THR A 476 -15.07 -8.90 18.01
N ILE A 477 -13.74 -8.99 17.86
CA ILE A 477 -12.86 -7.82 17.78
C ILE A 477 -13.27 -6.92 16.62
N PHE A 478 -13.37 -7.47 15.41
CA PHE A 478 -13.73 -6.71 14.21
C PHE A 478 -15.11 -6.06 14.32
N ASN A 479 -16.11 -6.81 14.81
CA ASN A 479 -17.47 -6.26 14.99
C ASN A 479 -17.49 -5.12 16.00
N TRP A 480 -16.76 -5.22 17.11
CA TRP A 480 -16.69 -4.13 18.09
C TRP A 480 -15.95 -2.93 17.52
N PHE A 481 -14.82 -3.16 16.84
CA PHE A 481 -14.06 -2.12 16.13
C PHE A 481 -14.97 -1.34 15.17
N LEU A 482 -15.68 -2.05 14.28
CA LEU A 482 -16.57 -1.43 13.29
C LEU A 482 -17.75 -0.71 13.94
N MET A 483 -18.32 -1.27 15.01
CA MET A 483 -19.39 -0.63 15.78
C MET A 483 -18.91 0.70 16.38
N GLN A 484 -17.73 0.73 17.02
CA GLN A 484 -17.18 1.96 17.60
C GLN A 484 -16.83 2.98 16.53
N TYR A 485 -16.28 2.51 15.41
CA TYR A 485 -16.01 3.35 14.25
C TYR A 485 -17.28 4.06 13.78
N LYS A 486 -18.35 3.31 13.49
CA LYS A 486 -19.64 3.87 13.05
C LYS A 486 -20.25 4.81 14.09
N ARG A 487 -20.19 4.45 15.38
CA ARG A 487 -20.70 5.27 16.47
C ARG A 487 -20.01 6.64 16.49
N ILE A 488 -18.69 6.68 16.43
CA ILE A 488 -17.92 7.94 16.42
C ILE A 488 -18.26 8.77 15.17
N MET A 489 -18.34 8.13 14.00
CA MET A 489 -18.76 8.79 12.76
C MET A 489 -20.14 9.47 12.92
N GLU A 490 -21.08 8.81 13.58
CA GLU A 490 -22.44 9.31 13.78
C GLU A 490 -22.53 10.40 14.87
N GLU A 491 -21.92 10.17 16.02
CA GLU A 491 -22.00 11.06 17.19
C GLU A 491 -21.20 12.35 16.96
N ASP A 492 -19.99 12.25 16.41
CA ASP A 492 -19.06 13.38 16.37
C ASP A 492 -19.06 14.14 15.04
N PHE A 493 -19.42 13.48 13.93
CA PHE A 493 -19.26 14.07 12.58
C PHE A 493 -20.54 14.21 11.76
N LYS A 494 -21.55 13.36 11.97
CA LYS A 494 -22.87 13.54 11.31
C LYS A 494 -23.78 14.53 12.03
N ASN A 495 -23.71 14.56 13.35
CA ASN A 495 -24.52 15.46 14.19
C ASN A 495 -23.73 16.69 14.68
N GLY A 496 -22.45 16.79 14.30
CA GLY A 496 -21.54 17.86 14.67
C GLY A 496 -21.39 18.93 13.58
N LYS A 497 -22.27 19.94 13.64
CA LYS A 497 -22.35 21.20 12.86
C LYS A 497 -23.09 21.19 11.53
#